data_AF-A0A6J4LWJ3-F1
#
_entry.id   AF-A0A6J4LWJ3-F1
#
_cell.length_a   1.000
_cell.length_b   1.000
_cell.length_c   1.000
_cell.angle_alpha   90.00
_cell.angle_beta   90.00
_cell.angle_gamma   90.00
#
_symmetry.space_group_name_H-M   'P 1'
#
loop_
_entity.id
_entity.type
_entity.pdbx_description
1 polymer ?
#
loop_
_entity_poly.entity_id
_entity_poly.type
_entity_poly.pdbx_seq_one_letter_code
_entity_poly.pdbx_strand_id
1 'polypeptide(L)'
;HADGEIWSATGYEIRQVFITKYNNEAPASDRSLQLRCANGAEYLLHCPGNRRWIQIVFDAFLLMQSNVSMLDARDAYLAADQMRFKGANQRQLWNVFAKRGMGVNASTVDNNDLNPQPNFESPLVTNEPLIVFRPVNTETGAVLANAKIYIGHYEARATPIADTFTSTAISDRARLLPGTYDIVVQAPGHGMRRFRTTVQAAVNQTLTLSMPTNWASSAKGATITGNGTGGAASTDLNLTKLIDDTKSTNWARDARTPSVNGADVTVKFTAPRLVDKVQVSAMLRPRLDQDPGGDTAGQNRFTALRQFEILTCNTTGQVATYCNNAANFRTLSTSSPSAFPAGVPRPTVNHMTLRSFDVPNRTATHVKMRVLANQCTGNPRFQGEQDADPSFSTDCGTASPQLSERDTVVRAAELQVFSR
;
A
#
# COMPACT_ATOMS: atom_id res chain seq x y z
N HIS A 1 10.05 -8.77 -6.47
CA HIS A 1 9.24 -9.36 -5.37
C HIS A 1 7.91 -8.64 -5.15
N ALA A 2 7.88 -7.32 -4.96
CA ALA A 2 6.61 -6.59 -4.80
C ALA A 2 5.72 -6.73 -6.04
N ASP A 3 6.30 -6.60 -7.23
CA ASP A 3 5.56 -6.74 -8.49
C ASP A 3 5.09 -8.17 -8.74
N GLY A 4 5.83 -9.15 -8.22
CA GLY A 4 5.43 -10.56 -8.23
C GLY A 4 4.14 -10.83 -7.44
N GLU A 5 3.82 -10.03 -6.42
CA GLU A 5 2.56 -10.14 -5.68
C GLU A 5 1.37 -9.72 -6.56
N ILE A 6 1.54 -8.66 -7.35
CA ILE A 6 0.52 -8.18 -8.32
C ILE A 6 0.25 -9.26 -9.37
N TRP A 7 1.31 -9.81 -9.97
CA TRP A 7 1.17 -10.83 -11.01
C TRP A 7 0.59 -12.14 -10.45
N SER A 8 1.03 -12.57 -9.28
CA SER A 8 0.50 -13.78 -8.62
C SER A 8 -0.98 -13.63 -8.28
N ALA A 9 -1.40 -12.48 -7.77
CA ALA A 9 -2.80 -12.23 -7.46
C ALA A 9 -3.68 -12.17 -8.73
N THR A 10 -3.16 -11.61 -9.82
CA THR A 10 -3.81 -11.62 -11.15
C THR A 10 -3.97 -13.06 -11.65
N GLY A 11 -2.88 -13.84 -11.65
CA GLY A 11 -2.91 -15.24 -12.07
C GLY A 11 -3.86 -16.09 -11.23
N TYR A 12 -3.91 -15.87 -9.92
CA TYR A 12 -4.86 -16.54 -9.04
C TYR A 12 -6.30 -16.23 -9.42
N GLU A 13 -6.64 -14.98 -9.72
CA GLU A 13 -7.98 -14.60 -10.15
C GLU A 13 -8.35 -15.20 -11.51
N ILE A 14 -7.42 -15.21 -12.48
CA ILE A 14 -7.60 -15.91 -13.77
C ILE A 14 -7.93 -17.40 -13.52
N ARG A 15 -7.16 -18.06 -12.64
CA ARG A 15 -7.39 -19.44 -12.25
C ARG A 15 -8.81 -19.63 -11.69
N GLN A 16 -9.28 -18.73 -10.82
CA GLN A 16 -10.62 -18.84 -10.24
C GLN A 16 -11.71 -18.69 -11.30
N VAL A 17 -11.62 -17.68 -12.17
CA VAL A 17 -12.67 -17.48 -13.21
C VAL A 17 -12.70 -18.64 -14.22
N PHE A 18 -11.55 -19.28 -14.48
CA PHE A 18 -11.50 -20.49 -15.31
C PHE A 18 -12.14 -21.69 -14.59
N ILE A 19 -11.82 -21.89 -13.30
CA ILE A 19 -12.48 -22.93 -12.49
C ILE A 19 -13.99 -22.75 -12.59
N THR A 20 -14.51 -21.56 -12.27
CA THR A 20 -15.95 -21.27 -12.31
C THR A 20 -16.56 -21.57 -13.67
N LYS A 21 -15.92 -21.11 -14.76
CA LYS A 21 -16.42 -21.31 -16.13
C LYS A 21 -16.58 -22.78 -16.51
N TYR A 22 -15.60 -23.61 -16.17
CA TYR A 22 -15.55 -25.01 -16.62
C TYR A 22 -16.06 -26.00 -15.56
N ASN A 23 -16.49 -25.55 -14.39
CA ASN A 23 -16.78 -26.43 -13.27
C ASN A 23 -17.94 -27.41 -13.51
N ASN A 24 -18.92 -27.03 -14.33
CA ASN A 24 -20.07 -27.90 -14.63
C ASN A 24 -19.70 -29.06 -15.54
N GLU A 25 -18.70 -28.89 -16.42
CA GLU A 25 -18.25 -29.89 -17.39
C GLU A 25 -17.09 -30.72 -16.84
N ALA A 26 -16.17 -30.06 -16.12
CA ALA A 26 -14.95 -30.64 -15.57
C ALA A 26 -14.72 -30.08 -14.16
N PRO A 27 -15.39 -30.64 -13.12
CA PRO A 27 -15.33 -30.12 -11.77
C PRO A 27 -13.90 -30.06 -11.24
N ALA A 28 -13.49 -28.92 -10.70
CA ALA A 28 -12.15 -28.78 -10.11
C ALA A 28 -11.95 -29.68 -8.88
N SER A 29 -13.04 -30.15 -8.26
CA SER A 29 -13.07 -31.09 -7.14
C SER A 29 -12.82 -32.54 -7.52
N ASP A 30 -12.91 -32.92 -8.79
CA ASP A 30 -12.63 -34.29 -9.24
C ASP A 30 -11.12 -34.56 -9.23
N ARG A 31 -10.65 -35.21 -8.15
CA ARG A 31 -9.23 -35.53 -7.95
C ARG A 31 -8.68 -36.48 -9.01
N SER A 32 -9.49 -37.43 -9.47
CA SER A 32 -9.08 -38.42 -10.47
C SER A 32 -8.86 -37.76 -11.82
N LEU A 33 -9.78 -36.90 -12.25
CA LEU A 33 -9.63 -36.09 -13.46
C LEU A 33 -8.44 -35.13 -13.35
N GLN A 34 -8.26 -34.47 -12.20
CA GLN A 34 -7.11 -33.59 -11.97
C GLN A 34 -5.77 -34.32 -12.14
N LEU A 35 -5.67 -35.56 -11.67
CA LEU A 35 -4.46 -36.38 -11.80
C LEU A 35 -4.23 -36.80 -13.26
N ARG A 36 -5.26 -37.29 -13.97
CA ARG A 36 -5.13 -37.64 -15.39
C ARG A 36 -4.67 -36.44 -16.24
N CYS A 37 -5.24 -35.26 -16.01
CA CYS A 37 -4.83 -34.02 -16.66
C CYS A 37 -3.39 -33.62 -16.31
N ALA A 38 -2.95 -33.80 -15.06
CA ALA A 38 -1.57 -33.52 -14.67
C ALA A 38 -0.56 -34.43 -15.37
N ASN A 39 -0.95 -35.69 -15.59
CA ASN A 39 -0.12 -36.70 -16.24
C ASN A 39 -0.16 -36.64 -17.78
N GLY A 40 -0.94 -35.72 -18.37
CA GLY A 40 -1.14 -35.65 -19.82
C GLY A 40 -1.98 -36.82 -20.40
N ALA A 41 -2.68 -37.57 -19.55
CA ALA A 41 -3.50 -38.72 -19.94
C ALA A 41 -4.94 -38.34 -20.35
N GLU A 42 -5.30 -37.06 -20.28
CA GLU A 42 -6.60 -36.52 -20.64
C GLU A 42 -6.42 -35.40 -21.67
N TYR A 43 -7.34 -35.30 -22.63
CA TYR A 43 -7.31 -34.19 -23.57
C TYR A 43 -7.57 -32.87 -22.82
N LEU A 44 -6.74 -31.87 -23.05
CA LEU A 44 -6.77 -30.60 -22.31
C LEU A 44 -8.16 -29.91 -22.31
N LEU A 45 -8.92 -30.03 -23.40
CA LEU A 45 -10.27 -29.44 -23.49
C LEU A 45 -11.31 -30.17 -22.62
N HIS A 46 -10.97 -31.30 -22.00
CA HIS A 46 -11.80 -31.98 -20.99
C HIS A 46 -11.28 -31.75 -19.57
N CYS A 47 -10.20 -31.00 -19.41
CA CYS A 47 -9.61 -30.74 -18.10
C CYS A 47 -10.31 -29.60 -17.35
N PRO A 48 -10.27 -29.61 -16.00
CA PRO A 48 -10.78 -28.52 -15.17
C PRO A 48 -10.11 -27.17 -15.46
N GLY A 49 -10.80 -26.08 -15.13
CA GLY A 49 -10.34 -24.73 -15.45
C GLY A 49 -8.95 -24.37 -14.92
N ASN A 50 -8.56 -24.86 -13.74
CA ASN A 50 -7.20 -24.65 -13.22
C ASN A 50 -6.11 -25.33 -14.05
N ARG A 51 -6.42 -26.44 -14.73
CA ARG A 51 -5.48 -27.12 -15.64
C ARG A 51 -5.38 -26.39 -16.97
N ARG A 52 -6.49 -25.82 -17.46
CA ARG A 52 -6.46 -24.95 -18.64
C ARG A 52 -5.69 -23.66 -18.39
N TRP A 53 -5.87 -23.06 -17.21
CA TRP A 53 -5.12 -21.87 -16.80
C TRP A 53 -3.61 -22.12 -16.80
N ILE A 54 -3.13 -23.18 -16.15
CA ILE A 54 -1.68 -23.45 -16.09
C ILE A 54 -1.10 -23.75 -17.48
N GLN A 55 -1.88 -24.36 -18.39
CA GLN A 55 -1.44 -24.50 -19.79
C GLN A 55 -1.22 -23.14 -20.45
N ILE A 56 -2.14 -22.19 -20.29
CA ILE A 56 -1.97 -20.81 -20.81
C ILE A 56 -0.71 -20.16 -20.24
N VAL A 57 -0.44 -20.34 -18.93
CA VAL A 57 0.78 -19.79 -18.30
C VAL A 57 2.03 -20.29 -19.03
N PHE A 58 2.16 -21.60 -19.24
CA PHE A 58 3.33 -22.17 -19.93
C PHE A 58 3.37 -21.83 -21.41
N ASP A 59 2.24 -21.85 -22.11
CA ASP A 59 2.18 -21.42 -23.51
C ASP A 59 2.61 -19.95 -23.65
N ALA A 60 2.18 -19.07 -22.74
CA ALA A 60 2.57 -17.67 -22.74
C ALA A 60 4.08 -17.48 -22.46
N PHE A 61 4.69 -18.31 -21.61
CA PHE A 61 6.14 -18.27 -21.37
C PHE A 61 6.94 -18.53 -22.64
N LEU A 62 6.41 -19.34 -23.57
CA LEU A 62 7.04 -19.59 -24.87
C LEU A 62 6.86 -18.44 -25.87
N LEU A 63 5.86 -17.58 -25.66
CA LEU A 63 5.57 -16.42 -26.52
C LEU A 63 6.27 -15.15 -26.07
N MET A 64 6.55 -15.02 -24.77
CA MET A 64 7.24 -13.87 -24.20
C MET A 64 8.71 -13.82 -24.63
N GLN A 65 9.17 -12.64 -25.06
CA GLN A 65 10.58 -12.35 -25.34
C GLN A 65 11.38 -12.16 -24.03
N SER A 66 12.69 -11.92 -24.11
CA SER A 66 13.45 -11.46 -22.95
C SER A 66 12.99 -10.06 -22.51
N ASN A 67 12.93 -9.81 -21.19
CA ASN A 67 12.56 -8.52 -20.57
C ASN A 67 11.15 -8.00 -20.94
N VAL A 68 10.12 -8.66 -20.42
CA VAL A 68 8.71 -8.28 -20.62
C VAL A 68 8.16 -7.41 -19.49
N SER A 69 7.27 -6.48 -19.84
CA SER A 69 6.36 -5.83 -18.90
C SER A 69 5.18 -6.75 -18.55
N MET A 70 4.36 -6.35 -17.55
CA MET A 70 3.12 -7.08 -17.27
C MET A 70 2.10 -6.97 -18.41
N LEU A 71 2.16 -5.91 -19.24
CA LEU A 71 1.28 -5.75 -20.39
C LEU A 71 1.70 -6.68 -21.54
N ASP A 72 3.00 -6.86 -21.76
CA ASP A 72 3.50 -7.87 -22.70
C ASP A 72 3.09 -9.27 -22.26
N ALA A 73 3.17 -9.55 -20.95
CA ALA A 73 2.73 -10.82 -20.39
C ALA A 73 1.21 -11.04 -20.53
N ARG A 74 0.39 -10.00 -20.35
CA ARG A 74 -1.05 -10.05 -20.64
C ARG A 74 -1.28 -10.46 -22.09
N ASP A 75 -0.60 -9.81 -23.03
CA ASP A 75 -0.81 -10.05 -24.46
C ASP A 75 -0.37 -11.46 -24.86
N ALA A 76 0.72 -11.97 -24.27
CA ALA A 76 1.13 -13.36 -24.42
C ALA A 76 0.08 -14.35 -23.89
N TYR A 77 -0.61 -14.06 -22.78
CA TYR A 77 -1.69 -14.91 -22.27
C TYR A 77 -2.89 -14.93 -23.22
N LEU A 78 -3.24 -13.78 -23.80
CA LEU A 78 -4.33 -13.67 -24.78
C LEU A 78 -3.98 -14.43 -26.06
N ALA A 79 -2.74 -14.32 -26.56
CA ALA A 79 -2.27 -15.07 -27.72
C ALA A 79 -2.22 -16.59 -27.46
N ALA A 80 -1.75 -17.00 -26.28
CA ALA A 80 -1.76 -18.41 -25.88
C ALA A 80 -3.18 -18.99 -25.87
N ASP A 81 -4.16 -18.26 -25.35
CA ASP A 81 -5.56 -18.69 -25.42
C ASP A 81 -6.10 -18.77 -26.85
N GLN A 82 -5.71 -17.83 -27.71
CA GLN A 82 -6.08 -17.85 -29.13
C GLN A 82 -5.57 -19.11 -29.83
N MET A 83 -4.30 -19.49 -29.59
CA MET A 83 -3.67 -20.66 -30.20
C MET A 83 -4.18 -21.98 -29.62
N ARG A 84 -4.27 -22.06 -28.28
CA ARG A 84 -4.57 -23.31 -27.56
C ARG A 84 -6.07 -23.62 -27.50
N PHE A 85 -6.88 -22.59 -27.27
CA PHE A 85 -8.31 -22.72 -26.98
C PHE A 85 -9.19 -21.97 -28.00
N LYS A 86 -8.62 -21.55 -29.15
CA LYS A 86 -9.33 -20.82 -30.21
C LYS A 86 -10.00 -19.54 -29.70
N GLY A 87 -9.42 -18.91 -28.68
CA GLY A 87 -9.95 -17.67 -28.09
C GLY A 87 -11.15 -17.89 -27.16
N ALA A 88 -11.42 -19.13 -26.73
CA ALA A 88 -12.57 -19.42 -25.89
C ALA A 88 -12.57 -18.64 -24.57
N ASN A 89 -11.41 -18.22 -24.03
CA ASN A 89 -11.29 -17.56 -22.74
C ASN A 89 -10.96 -16.06 -22.79
N GLN A 90 -10.95 -15.45 -23.97
CA GLN A 90 -10.61 -14.03 -24.15
C GLN A 90 -11.40 -13.11 -23.21
N ARG A 91 -12.72 -13.34 -23.07
CA ARG A 91 -13.57 -12.54 -22.17
C ARG A 91 -13.13 -12.66 -20.71
N GLN A 92 -12.82 -13.86 -20.23
CA GLN A 92 -12.38 -14.07 -18.86
C GLN A 92 -11.02 -13.43 -18.60
N LEU A 93 -10.07 -13.62 -19.52
CA LEU A 93 -8.73 -13.04 -19.43
C LEU A 93 -8.79 -11.51 -19.42
N TRP A 94 -9.39 -10.90 -20.45
CA TRP A 94 -9.51 -9.45 -20.54
C TRP A 94 -10.17 -8.84 -19.31
N ASN A 95 -11.25 -9.45 -18.81
CA ASN A 95 -11.94 -8.91 -17.64
C ASN A 95 -11.09 -8.96 -16.37
N VAL A 96 -10.28 -10.01 -16.16
CA VAL A 96 -9.39 -10.07 -14.99
C VAL A 96 -8.24 -9.08 -15.13
N PHE A 97 -7.61 -9.01 -16.30
CA PHE A 97 -6.54 -8.04 -16.54
C PHE A 97 -7.02 -6.61 -16.37
N ALA A 98 -8.15 -6.23 -16.98
CA ALA A 98 -8.78 -4.93 -16.80
C ALA A 98 -9.10 -4.62 -15.33
N LYS A 99 -9.71 -5.54 -14.58
CA LYS A 99 -9.97 -5.35 -13.14
C LYS A 99 -8.71 -5.11 -12.32
N ARG A 100 -7.55 -5.56 -12.81
CA ARG A 100 -6.22 -5.40 -12.20
C ARG A 100 -5.43 -4.23 -12.77
N GLY A 101 -6.07 -3.34 -13.54
CA GLY A 101 -5.45 -2.14 -14.12
C GLY A 101 -4.71 -2.39 -15.43
N MET A 102 -4.79 -3.60 -16.00
CA MET A 102 -4.14 -3.99 -17.27
C MET A 102 -5.15 -4.07 -18.42
N GLY A 103 -6.13 -3.17 -18.45
CA GLY A 103 -7.18 -3.07 -19.47
C GLY A 103 -6.67 -2.62 -20.85
N VAL A 104 -7.58 -2.50 -21.81
CA VAL A 104 -7.24 -2.29 -23.23
C VAL A 104 -6.36 -1.05 -23.47
N ASN A 105 -6.58 0.03 -22.71
CA ASN A 105 -5.83 1.28 -22.85
C ASN A 105 -4.71 1.43 -21.82
N ALA A 106 -4.35 0.36 -21.08
CA ALA A 106 -3.23 0.42 -20.15
C ALA A 106 -1.93 0.60 -20.94
N SER A 107 -0.99 1.39 -20.42
CA SER A 107 0.29 1.63 -21.08
C SER A 107 1.45 1.68 -20.10
N THR A 108 2.62 1.35 -20.62
CA THR A 108 3.91 1.36 -19.92
C THR A 108 4.95 1.82 -20.93
N VAL A 109 5.97 2.55 -20.49
CA VAL A 109 7.07 2.95 -21.38
C VAL A 109 7.92 1.74 -21.75
N ASP A 110 8.27 0.94 -20.75
CA ASP A 110 9.05 -0.29 -20.88
C ASP A 110 8.80 -1.21 -19.67
N ASN A 111 9.65 -2.22 -19.47
CA ASN A 111 9.58 -3.17 -18.35
C ASN A 111 10.14 -2.63 -17.02
N ASN A 112 10.71 -1.42 -17.00
CA ASN A 112 11.23 -0.73 -15.82
C ASN A 112 10.41 0.53 -15.45
N ASP A 113 9.30 0.78 -16.14
CA ASP A 113 8.42 1.92 -15.87
C ASP A 113 7.88 1.87 -14.43
N LEU A 114 8.20 2.89 -13.64
CA LEU A 114 7.75 3.03 -12.26
C LEU A 114 6.38 3.71 -12.13
N ASN A 115 5.85 4.27 -13.22
CA ASN A 115 4.60 5.01 -13.27
C ASN A 115 3.73 4.58 -14.47
N PRO A 116 3.45 3.27 -14.65
CA PRO A 116 2.62 2.80 -15.74
C PRO A 116 1.21 3.39 -15.61
N GLN A 117 0.53 3.60 -16.74
CA GLN A 117 -0.83 4.12 -16.77
C GLN A 117 -1.84 2.95 -16.77
N PRO A 118 -2.63 2.78 -15.70
CA PRO A 118 -3.58 1.69 -15.63
C PRO A 118 -4.84 2.00 -16.45
N ASN A 119 -5.52 0.94 -16.90
CA ASN A 119 -6.85 1.02 -17.48
C ASN A 119 -7.72 -0.12 -16.95
N PHE A 120 -9.01 0.16 -16.74
CA PHE A 120 -9.96 -0.77 -16.13
C PHE A 120 -11.10 -1.18 -17.06
N GLU A 121 -10.92 -0.98 -18.36
CA GLU A 121 -11.88 -1.29 -19.42
C GLU A 121 -11.46 -2.56 -20.16
N SER A 122 -12.47 -3.33 -20.61
CA SER A 122 -12.27 -4.53 -21.41
C SER A 122 -12.68 -4.25 -22.84
N PRO A 123 -11.92 -4.66 -23.86
CA PRO A 123 -12.34 -4.49 -25.26
C PRO A 123 -13.55 -5.36 -25.62
N LEU A 124 -13.96 -6.28 -24.72
CA LEU A 124 -15.07 -7.22 -24.92
C LEU A 124 -16.31 -6.87 -24.09
N VAL A 125 -16.28 -5.74 -23.39
CA VAL A 125 -17.42 -5.16 -22.68
C VAL A 125 -17.65 -3.77 -23.30
N THR A 126 -18.91 -3.40 -23.48
CA THR A 126 -19.30 -2.17 -24.22
C THR A 126 -20.17 -1.24 -23.39
N ASN A 127 -20.40 -1.58 -22.12
CA ASN A 127 -21.30 -0.89 -21.21
C ASN A 127 -20.65 -0.63 -19.85
N GLU A 128 -19.33 -0.45 -19.83
CA GLU A 128 -18.61 0.02 -18.66
C GLU A 128 -19.15 1.40 -18.23
N PRO A 129 -19.67 1.51 -17.00
CA PRO A 129 -20.17 2.78 -16.48
C PRO A 129 -19.04 3.80 -16.36
N LEU A 130 -19.38 5.07 -16.62
CA LEU A 130 -18.54 6.18 -16.24
C LEU A 130 -18.73 6.47 -14.75
N ILE A 131 -17.63 6.46 -14.02
CA ILE A 131 -17.60 6.79 -12.59
C ILE A 131 -17.02 8.18 -12.44
N VAL A 132 -17.77 9.07 -11.80
CA VAL A 132 -17.31 10.41 -11.39
C VAL A 132 -16.92 10.35 -9.93
N PHE A 133 -15.66 10.60 -9.63
CA PHE A 133 -15.13 10.64 -8.27
C PHE A 133 -15.27 12.06 -7.72
N ARG A 134 -16.02 12.20 -6.63
CA ARG A 134 -16.29 13.49 -5.98
C ARG A 134 -15.73 13.47 -4.55
N PRO A 135 -14.41 13.64 -4.36
CA PRO A 135 -13.83 13.76 -3.03
C PRO A 135 -14.30 15.08 -2.40
N VAL A 136 -14.86 15.01 -1.19
CA VAL A 136 -15.39 16.17 -0.47
C VAL A 136 -14.80 16.31 0.91
N ASN A 137 -14.57 17.54 1.32
CA ASN A 137 -14.28 17.87 2.70
C ASN A 137 -15.50 17.50 3.58
N THR A 138 -15.30 16.65 4.58
CA THR A 138 -16.41 16.18 5.45
C THR A 138 -17.07 17.32 6.22
N GLU A 139 -16.30 18.34 6.62
CA GLU A 139 -16.77 19.43 7.46
C GLU A 139 -17.56 20.51 6.69
N THR A 140 -17.22 20.75 5.42
CA THR A 140 -17.77 21.86 4.61
C THR A 140 -18.60 21.39 3.42
N GLY A 141 -18.50 20.12 3.02
CA GLY A 141 -19.14 19.58 1.82
C GLY A 141 -18.52 20.03 0.48
N ALA A 142 -17.50 20.88 0.52
CA ALA A 142 -16.80 21.37 -0.66
C ALA A 142 -15.99 20.25 -1.33
N VAL A 143 -15.95 20.27 -2.67
CA VAL A 143 -15.09 19.35 -3.44
C VAL A 143 -13.63 19.70 -3.19
N LEU A 144 -12.82 18.68 -2.92
CA LEU A 144 -11.38 18.86 -2.71
C LEU A 144 -10.67 19.09 -4.04
N ALA A 145 -9.83 20.10 -4.11
CA ALA A 145 -8.88 20.31 -5.19
C ALA A 145 -7.62 19.45 -4.98
N ASN A 146 -6.91 19.14 -6.07
CA ASN A 146 -5.64 18.38 -6.05
C ASN A 146 -5.71 17.02 -5.35
N ALA A 147 -6.88 16.39 -5.32
CA ALA A 147 -7.06 15.03 -4.84
C ALA A 147 -6.67 14.03 -5.92
N LYS A 148 -6.07 12.92 -5.52
CA LYS A 148 -5.70 11.79 -6.38
C LYS A 148 -6.50 10.56 -6.01
N ILE A 149 -6.97 9.83 -7.01
CA ILE A 149 -7.81 8.64 -6.85
C ILE A 149 -7.07 7.43 -7.42
N TYR A 150 -6.89 6.42 -6.59
CA TYR A 150 -6.22 5.17 -6.93
C TYR A 150 -7.18 4.00 -6.75
N ILE A 151 -7.12 3.01 -7.64
CA ILE A 151 -7.79 1.73 -7.44
C ILE A 151 -6.84 0.77 -6.74
N GLY A 152 -7.33 0.08 -5.71
CA GLY A 152 -6.57 -0.83 -4.88
C GLY A 152 -6.25 -0.26 -3.50
N HIS A 153 -5.17 -0.75 -2.89
CA HIS A 153 -4.84 -0.47 -1.48
C HIS A 153 -3.68 0.52 -1.28
N TYR A 154 -3.08 0.95 -2.38
CA TYR A 154 -1.81 1.68 -2.42
C TYR A 154 -2.01 3.07 -3.02
N GLU A 155 -1.19 4.02 -2.56
CA GLU A 155 -1.10 5.38 -3.12
C GLU A 155 0.35 5.54 -3.59
N ALA A 156 1.30 5.30 -2.70
CA ALA A 156 2.70 5.15 -3.06
C ALA A 156 2.95 3.95 -3.98
N ARG A 157 3.79 4.20 -5.00
CA ARG A 157 4.14 3.24 -6.06
C ARG A 157 2.91 2.74 -6.82
N ALA A 158 1.94 3.61 -6.98
CA ALA A 158 0.77 3.41 -7.81
C ALA A 158 0.51 4.71 -8.61
N THR A 159 -0.08 4.56 -9.78
CA THR A 159 -0.50 5.67 -10.62
C THR A 159 -1.99 5.96 -10.38
N PRO A 160 -2.39 7.22 -10.17
CA PRO A 160 -3.81 7.54 -10.03
C PRO A 160 -4.57 7.32 -11.34
N ILE A 161 -5.82 6.89 -11.24
CA ILE A 161 -6.72 6.70 -12.39
C ILE A 161 -7.53 7.96 -12.72
N ALA A 162 -7.67 8.83 -11.73
CA ALA A 162 -8.45 10.04 -11.77
C ALA A 162 -7.89 11.01 -10.73
N ASP A 163 -8.11 12.30 -10.97
CA ASP A 163 -7.69 13.35 -10.05
C ASP A 163 -8.60 14.58 -10.16
N THR A 164 -8.40 15.56 -9.28
CA THR A 164 -9.12 16.84 -9.31
C THR A 164 -8.18 18.01 -9.55
N PHE A 165 -7.09 17.78 -10.29
CA PHE A 165 -6.21 18.85 -10.76
C PHE A 165 -6.82 19.48 -12.01
N THR A 166 -6.52 20.76 -12.24
CA THR A 166 -7.01 21.47 -13.43
C THR A 166 -6.09 21.34 -14.64
N SER A 167 -4.89 20.77 -14.47
CA SER A 167 -3.80 20.79 -15.45
C SER A 167 -3.23 19.42 -15.80
N THR A 168 -3.90 18.33 -15.42
CA THR A 168 -3.48 16.95 -15.70
C THR A 168 -4.23 16.38 -16.92
N ALA A 169 -3.68 15.31 -17.49
CA ALA A 169 -4.28 14.63 -18.65
C ALA A 169 -5.46 13.72 -18.24
N ILE A 170 -5.49 13.29 -16.98
CA ILE A 170 -6.62 12.57 -16.39
C ILE A 170 -7.59 13.56 -15.76
N SER A 171 -8.81 13.13 -15.47
CA SER A 171 -9.85 13.99 -14.89
C SER A 171 -10.49 13.30 -13.69
N ASP A 172 -11.56 13.88 -13.16
CA ASP A 172 -12.31 13.37 -12.02
C ASP A 172 -13.13 12.10 -12.31
N ARG A 173 -12.90 11.46 -13.45
CA ARG A 173 -13.72 10.36 -13.95
C ARG A 173 -12.89 9.26 -14.60
N ALA A 174 -13.38 8.03 -14.47
CA ALA A 174 -12.84 6.87 -15.17
C ALA A 174 -13.96 5.88 -15.49
N ARG A 175 -13.78 5.09 -16.56
CA ARG A 175 -14.63 3.92 -16.82
C ARG A 175 -14.05 2.72 -16.13
N LEU A 176 -14.89 1.97 -15.43
CA LEU A 176 -14.50 0.77 -14.68
C LEU A 176 -15.39 -0.40 -15.09
N LEU A 177 -14.82 -1.57 -15.28
CA LEU A 177 -15.60 -2.81 -15.36
C LEU A 177 -16.51 -2.97 -14.14
N PRO A 178 -17.70 -3.57 -14.28
CA PRO A 178 -18.55 -3.90 -13.13
C PRO A 178 -17.84 -4.82 -12.12
N GLY A 179 -17.95 -4.49 -10.84
CA GLY A 179 -17.28 -5.22 -9.77
C GLY A 179 -17.13 -4.44 -8.48
N THR A 180 -16.56 -5.08 -7.47
CA THR A 180 -16.21 -4.43 -6.20
C THR A 180 -14.77 -3.93 -6.25
N TYR A 181 -14.57 -2.67 -5.91
CA TYR A 181 -13.26 -2.03 -5.87
C TYR A 181 -12.98 -1.48 -4.49
N ASP A 182 -11.74 -1.66 -4.05
CA ASP A 182 -11.15 -0.81 -3.03
C ASP A 182 -10.54 0.42 -3.73
N ILE A 183 -10.72 1.59 -3.14
CA ILE A 183 -10.27 2.88 -3.67
C ILE A 183 -9.48 3.57 -2.57
N VAL A 184 -8.33 4.15 -2.91
CA VAL A 184 -7.62 5.10 -2.05
C VAL A 184 -7.79 6.50 -2.64
N VAL A 185 -8.24 7.43 -1.81
CA VAL A 185 -8.18 8.87 -2.11
C VAL A 185 -7.08 9.48 -1.27
N GLN A 186 -6.25 10.30 -1.89
CA GLN A 186 -5.27 11.14 -1.23
C GLN A 186 -5.56 12.61 -1.56
N ALA A 187 -5.50 13.49 -0.57
CA ALA A 187 -5.66 14.92 -0.82
C ALA A 187 -4.87 15.76 0.20
N PRO A 188 -4.24 16.88 -0.23
CA PRO A 188 -3.53 17.78 0.66
C PRO A 188 -4.41 18.28 1.81
N GLY A 189 -3.94 18.11 3.04
CA GLY A 189 -4.65 18.51 4.26
C GLY A 189 -5.73 17.53 4.74
N HIS A 190 -5.91 16.43 4.02
CA HIS A 190 -6.93 15.42 4.28
C HIS A 190 -6.36 14.01 4.40
N GLY A 191 -5.05 13.84 4.15
CA GLY A 191 -4.39 12.56 4.25
C GLY A 191 -4.87 11.57 3.20
N MET A 192 -5.04 10.33 3.62
CA MET A 192 -5.45 9.22 2.76
C MET A 192 -6.62 8.46 3.38
N ARG A 193 -7.62 8.12 2.57
CA ARG A 193 -8.75 7.29 3.02
C ARG A 193 -9.05 6.20 2.03
N ARG A 194 -9.36 5.02 2.58
CA ARG A 194 -9.82 3.85 1.82
C ARG A 194 -11.34 3.82 1.80
N PHE A 195 -11.87 3.49 0.63
CA PHE A 195 -13.28 3.26 0.39
C PHE A 195 -13.44 1.91 -0.29
N ARG A 196 -14.58 1.25 -0.07
CA ARG A 196 -14.97 0.07 -0.81
C ARG A 196 -16.29 0.37 -1.49
N THR A 197 -16.37 0.15 -2.79
CA THR A 197 -17.55 0.43 -3.59
C THR A 197 -17.85 -0.70 -4.54
N THR A 198 -19.11 -0.81 -4.97
CA THR A 198 -19.53 -1.73 -6.02
C THR A 198 -19.96 -0.92 -7.24
N VAL A 199 -19.24 -1.09 -8.34
CA VAL A 199 -19.57 -0.53 -9.64
C VAL A 199 -20.61 -1.42 -10.30
N GLN A 200 -21.82 -0.90 -10.47
CA GLN A 200 -22.92 -1.56 -11.19
C GLN A 200 -22.79 -1.40 -12.71
N ALA A 201 -23.17 -2.44 -13.47
CA ALA A 201 -23.13 -2.41 -14.92
C ALA A 201 -24.10 -1.39 -15.52
N ALA A 202 -23.72 -0.75 -16.64
CA ALA A 202 -24.57 0.16 -17.42
C ALA A 202 -25.18 1.37 -16.68
N VAL A 203 -24.73 1.67 -15.45
CA VAL A 203 -25.20 2.80 -14.65
C VAL A 203 -24.03 3.71 -14.33
N ASN A 204 -23.97 4.88 -14.96
CA ASN A 204 -23.02 5.92 -14.58
C ASN A 204 -23.27 6.31 -13.11
N GLN A 205 -22.19 6.49 -12.35
CA GLN A 205 -22.27 6.71 -10.90
C GLN A 205 -21.41 7.89 -10.49
N THR A 206 -21.88 8.64 -9.50
CA THR A 206 -21.05 9.60 -8.77
C THR A 206 -20.72 9.04 -7.41
N LEU A 207 -19.44 8.83 -7.14
CA LEU A 207 -18.96 8.38 -5.85
C LEU A 207 -18.56 9.60 -5.02
N THR A 208 -19.38 9.97 -4.04
CA THR A 208 -19.00 11.00 -3.06
C THR A 208 -18.09 10.38 -2.01
N LEU A 209 -16.86 10.87 -1.92
CA LEU A 209 -15.80 10.31 -1.08
C LEU A 209 -15.46 11.31 0.03
N SER A 210 -16.10 11.15 1.20
CA SER A 210 -15.91 12.08 2.33
C SER A 210 -14.51 11.96 2.94
N MET A 211 -13.80 13.07 3.01
CA MET A 211 -12.42 13.17 3.49
C MET A 211 -12.38 14.15 4.66
N PRO A 212 -12.27 13.69 5.91
CA PRO A 212 -12.15 14.58 7.06
C PRO A 212 -10.81 15.32 7.02
N THR A 213 -10.71 16.43 7.72
CA THR A 213 -9.44 17.17 7.82
C THR A 213 -8.41 16.37 8.61
N ASN A 214 -7.21 16.18 8.04
CA ASN A 214 -6.06 15.65 8.77
C ASN A 214 -5.41 16.80 9.55
N TRP A 215 -5.65 16.88 10.86
CA TRP A 215 -5.12 17.95 11.70
C TRP A 215 -3.61 17.89 11.89
N ALA A 216 -3.00 16.74 11.64
CA ALA A 216 -1.54 16.59 11.65
C ALA A 216 -0.89 17.06 10.34
N SER A 217 -1.65 17.31 9.27
CA SER A 217 -1.09 17.66 7.96
C SER A 217 -0.36 19.00 7.98
N SER A 218 0.84 19.00 7.41
CA SER A 218 1.60 20.22 7.10
C SER A 218 0.85 21.15 6.14
N ALA A 219 0.01 20.63 5.24
CA ALA A 219 -0.83 21.43 4.36
C ALA A 219 -1.98 22.14 5.10
N LYS A 220 -2.26 21.78 6.36
CA LYS A 220 -3.13 22.53 7.29
C LYS A 220 -2.35 23.36 8.31
N GLY A 221 -1.05 23.52 8.10
CA GLY A 221 -0.16 24.35 8.93
C GLY A 221 0.37 23.66 10.18
N ALA A 222 0.18 22.35 10.34
CA ALA A 222 0.81 21.63 11.44
C ALA A 222 2.33 21.61 11.27
N THR A 223 3.05 21.66 12.38
CA THR A 223 4.52 21.60 12.41
C THR A 223 4.97 20.39 13.21
N ILE A 224 6.13 19.82 12.89
CA ILE A 224 6.66 18.63 13.55
C ILE A 224 8.05 18.90 14.13
N THR A 225 8.35 18.31 15.29
CA THR A 225 9.69 18.22 15.88
C THR A 225 10.03 16.77 16.24
N GLY A 226 11.31 16.45 16.37
CA GLY A 226 11.80 15.13 16.78
C GLY A 226 12.74 15.21 17.96
N ASN A 227 13.08 14.07 18.55
CA ASN A 227 13.97 14.00 19.73
C ASN A 227 15.45 13.75 19.38
N GLY A 228 15.87 13.99 18.13
CA GLY A 228 17.27 13.89 17.69
C GLY A 228 17.72 15.17 17.05
N THR A 229 18.51 15.93 17.81
CA THR A 229 19.24 17.07 17.28
C THR A 229 20.53 16.56 16.63
N GLY A 230 20.87 17.07 15.45
CA GLY A 230 21.95 16.61 14.57
C GLY A 230 23.35 16.68 15.20
N GLY A 231 23.66 15.71 16.03
CA GLY A 231 24.99 15.31 16.46
C GLY A 231 25.12 13.80 16.29
N ALA A 232 26.35 13.33 16.05
CA ALA A 232 26.71 12.03 15.46
C ALA A 232 26.26 10.74 16.20
N ALA A 233 25.33 10.80 17.16
CA ALA A 233 24.83 9.61 17.85
C ALA A 233 23.42 9.15 17.41
N SER A 234 22.51 10.03 16.97
CA SER A 234 21.20 9.60 16.43
C SER A 234 20.48 10.78 15.78
N THR A 235 19.99 10.62 14.55
CA THR A 235 19.47 11.74 13.74
C THR A 235 18.07 11.44 13.21
N ASP A 236 17.21 12.47 13.20
CA ASP A 236 15.95 12.45 12.47
C ASP A 236 16.20 12.85 11.01
N LEU A 237 15.85 11.97 10.08
CA LEU A 237 15.90 12.22 8.65
C LEU A 237 14.46 12.43 8.15
N ASN A 238 14.28 13.40 7.24
CA ASN A 238 12.98 13.63 6.59
C ASN A 238 11.81 13.85 7.56
N LEU A 239 12.03 14.53 8.68
CA LEU A 239 11.03 14.70 9.75
C LEU A 239 9.66 15.20 9.24
N THR A 240 9.65 16.18 8.35
CA THR A 240 8.40 16.76 7.79
C THR A 240 7.65 15.79 6.88
N LYS A 241 8.29 14.71 6.41
CA LYS A 241 7.67 13.69 5.55
C LYS A 241 6.73 12.76 6.30
N LEU A 242 6.64 12.84 7.62
CA LEU A 242 5.66 12.08 8.40
C LEU A 242 4.24 12.70 8.35
N ILE A 243 4.13 13.94 7.89
CA ILE A 243 2.88 14.73 7.92
C ILE A 243 2.61 15.42 6.58
N ASP A 244 3.05 14.82 5.48
CA ASP A 244 2.94 15.37 4.13
C ASP A 244 1.79 14.76 3.31
N ASP A 245 0.93 13.96 3.95
CA ASP A 245 -0.25 13.33 3.37
C ASP A 245 0.06 12.28 2.27
N THR A 246 1.28 11.72 2.20
CA THR A 246 1.63 10.64 1.26
C THR A 246 2.37 9.49 1.95
N LYS A 247 2.34 8.29 1.36
CA LYS A 247 3.19 7.16 1.79
C LYS A 247 4.44 7.00 0.92
N SER A 248 4.62 7.88 -0.06
CA SER A 248 5.71 7.80 -1.04
C SER A 248 7.05 8.27 -0.46
N THR A 249 6.97 9.04 0.61
CA THR A 249 8.06 9.55 1.45
C THR A 249 7.94 8.92 2.84
N ASN A 250 8.96 9.09 3.69
CA ASN A 250 8.86 8.74 5.10
C ASN A 250 9.85 9.49 5.96
N TRP A 251 9.54 9.58 7.24
CA TRP A 251 10.50 9.91 8.29
C TRP A 251 11.29 8.66 8.68
N ALA A 252 12.57 8.87 9.00
CA ALA A 252 13.41 7.87 9.61
C ALA A 252 14.07 8.41 10.87
N ARG A 253 14.13 7.57 11.90
CA ARG A 253 15.09 7.71 12.97
C ARG A 253 16.25 6.77 12.72
N ASP A 254 17.45 7.31 12.63
CA ASP A 254 18.66 6.54 12.36
C ASP A 254 19.64 6.52 13.55
N ALA A 255 20.44 5.45 13.61
CA ALA A 255 21.50 5.20 14.58
C ALA A 255 21.08 5.31 16.06
N ARG A 256 19.82 5.07 16.45
CA ARG A 256 19.41 5.19 17.85
C ARG A 256 19.91 4.02 18.70
N THR A 257 20.78 4.30 19.67
CA THR A 257 21.32 3.30 20.62
C THR A 257 20.56 3.29 21.97
N PRO A 258 20.40 2.12 22.62
CA PRO A 258 20.73 0.77 22.14
C PRO A 258 19.69 0.19 21.18
N SER A 259 18.54 0.86 21.01
CA SER A 259 17.52 0.46 20.05
C SER A 259 16.60 1.62 19.68
N VAL A 260 15.71 1.40 18.72
CA VAL A 260 14.66 2.34 18.31
C VAL A 260 13.69 2.75 19.42
N ASN A 261 13.63 2.05 20.55
CA ASN A 261 12.70 2.33 21.63
C ASN A 261 12.89 3.77 22.17
N GLY A 262 11.78 4.50 22.27
CA GLY A 262 11.75 5.89 22.71
C GLY A 262 12.10 6.91 21.63
N ALA A 263 12.35 6.52 20.38
CA ALA A 263 12.35 7.49 19.28
C ALA A 263 10.98 8.18 19.24
N ASP A 264 10.94 9.51 19.11
CA ASP A 264 9.66 10.22 19.11
C ASP A 264 9.65 11.44 18.21
N VAL A 265 8.43 11.72 17.73
CA VAL A 265 8.07 12.87 16.93
C VAL A 265 6.86 13.54 17.56
N THR A 266 6.86 14.86 17.58
CA THR A 266 5.80 15.69 18.15
C THR A 266 5.22 16.58 17.06
N VAL A 267 3.93 16.40 16.78
CA VAL A 267 3.16 17.26 15.87
C VAL A 267 2.42 18.30 16.70
N LYS A 268 2.60 19.58 16.35
CA LYS A 268 1.88 20.73 16.89
C LYS A 268 0.80 21.15 15.90
N PHE A 269 -0.43 21.25 16.38
CA PHE A 269 -1.56 21.75 15.61
C PHE A 269 -1.61 23.29 15.60
N THR A 270 -2.33 23.86 14.64
CA THR A 270 -2.57 25.30 14.54
C THR A 270 -3.54 25.83 15.59
N ALA A 271 -4.39 24.97 16.15
CA ALA A 271 -5.32 25.26 17.23
C ALA A 271 -5.57 23.99 18.07
N PRO A 272 -6.10 24.09 19.30
CA PRO A 272 -6.56 22.91 20.04
C PRO A 272 -7.58 22.11 19.22
N ARG A 273 -7.37 20.79 19.10
CA ARG A 273 -8.26 19.87 18.38
C ARG A 273 -8.66 18.72 19.27
N LEU A 274 -9.90 18.24 19.08
CA LEU A 274 -10.30 16.94 19.62
C LEU A 274 -9.56 15.85 18.84
N VAL A 275 -8.89 14.94 19.53
CA VAL A 275 -8.24 13.77 18.96
C VAL A 275 -9.03 12.54 19.38
N ASP A 276 -9.57 11.79 18.41
CA ASP A 276 -10.31 10.53 18.67
C ASP A 276 -9.94 9.38 17.72
N LYS A 277 -9.11 9.68 16.72
CA LYS A 277 -8.60 8.73 15.76
C LYS A 277 -7.25 9.18 15.23
N VAL A 278 -6.35 8.21 15.13
CA VAL A 278 -5.10 8.38 14.39
C VAL A 278 -5.00 7.35 13.27
N GLN A 279 -4.28 7.69 12.22
CA GLN A 279 -3.83 6.72 11.23
C GLN A 279 -2.31 6.76 11.12
N VAL A 280 -1.70 5.59 11.00
CA VAL A 280 -0.24 5.47 10.92
C VAL A 280 0.12 4.53 9.78
N SER A 281 1.16 4.87 9.01
CA SER A 281 1.73 3.99 7.99
C SER A 281 3.19 3.70 8.28
N ALA A 282 3.58 2.44 8.17
CA ALA A 282 4.98 1.98 8.26
C ALA A 282 5.59 1.73 6.86
N MET A 283 5.03 2.36 5.82
CA MET A 283 5.39 2.07 4.44
C MET A 283 6.83 2.52 4.19
N LEU A 284 7.60 1.64 3.56
CA LEU A 284 8.94 1.97 3.11
C LEU A 284 8.88 2.51 1.69
N ARG A 285 9.91 3.24 1.28
CA ARG A 285 10.10 3.72 -0.09
C ARG A 285 11.30 3.05 -0.77
N PRO A 286 11.38 3.11 -2.11
CA PRO A 286 12.59 2.70 -2.84
C PRO A 286 13.82 3.54 -2.44
N ARG A 287 14.99 3.09 -2.91
CA ARG A 287 16.24 3.86 -2.84
C ARG A 287 16.05 5.20 -3.56
N LEU A 288 16.55 6.28 -2.97
CA LEU A 288 16.47 7.61 -3.53
C LEU A 288 17.83 8.30 -3.36
N ASP A 289 18.69 8.19 -4.37
CA ASP A 289 20.09 8.62 -4.28
C ASP A 289 20.28 10.10 -3.94
N GLN A 290 19.30 10.92 -4.31
CA GLN A 290 19.30 12.37 -4.10
C GLN A 290 18.20 12.78 -3.11
N ASP A 291 17.94 11.96 -2.08
CA ASP A 291 16.99 12.32 -1.03
C ASP A 291 17.47 13.59 -0.30
N PRO A 292 16.70 14.69 -0.34
CA PRO A 292 17.13 15.97 0.21
C PRO A 292 17.21 15.97 1.75
N GLY A 293 16.56 15.01 2.42
CA GLY A 293 16.66 14.82 3.87
C GLY A 293 17.69 13.77 4.28
N GLY A 294 18.51 13.27 3.36
CA GLY A 294 19.71 12.48 3.65
C GLY A 294 19.52 10.96 3.78
N ASP A 295 18.29 10.43 3.74
CA ASP A 295 18.04 8.97 3.78
C ASP A 295 18.26 8.30 2.41
N THR A 296 19.46 8.40 1.84
CA THR A 296 19.69 8.05 0.43
C THR A 296 19.68 6.53 0.13
N ALA A 297 19.83 5.70 1.17
CA ALA A 297 19.96 4.26 1.03
C ALA A 297 18.64 3.55 0.68
N GLY A 298 18.76 2.30 0.22
CA GLY A 298 17.62 1.39 0.14
C GLY A 298 17.12 1.02 1.53
N GLN A 299 15.79 0.97 1.71
CA GLN A 299 15.21 0.78 3.03
C GLN A 299 14.95 -0.70 3.35
N ASN A 300 15.49 -1.17 4.47
CA ASN A 300 15.29 -2.54 4.91
C ASN A 300 13.91 -2.71 5.60
N ARG A 301 13.14 -3.70 5.15
CA ARG A 301 11.82 -4.09 5.70
C ARG A 301 11.76 -4.27 7.22
N PHE A 302 12.86 -4.65 7.86
CA PHE A 302 12.89 -4.86 9.31
C PHE A 302 12.94 -3.55 10.12
N THR A 303 13.24 -2.43 9.44
CA THR A 303 13.25 -1.08 10.05
C THR A 303 11.86 -0.42 10.06
N ALA A 304 10.86 -1.03 9.42
CA ALA A 304 9.50 -0.48 9.44
C ALA A 304 8.94 -0.45 10.87
N LEU A 305 8.22 0.63 11.21
CA LEU A 305 7.52 0.75 12.49
C LEU A 305 6.63 -0.48 12.74
N ARG A 306 6.60 -0.95 13.99
CA ARG A 306 5.77 -2.08 14.41
C ARG A 306 4.83 -1.74 15.56
N GLN A 307 5.32 -1.08 16.59
CA GLN A 307 4.56 -0.71 17.78
C GLN A 307 4.91 0.71 18.22
N PHE A 308 3.90 1.45 18.67
CA PHE A 308 4.03 2.85 19.09
C PHE A 308 3.03 3.21 20.18
N GLU A 309 3.27 4.34 20.84
CA GLU A 309 2.33 5.05 21.71
C GLU A 309 1.93 6.37 21.06
N ILE A 310 0.68 6.76 21.28
CA ILE A 310 0.21 8.12 21.05
C ILE A 310 0.13 8.82 22.40
N LEU A 311 0.80 9.95 22.53
CA LEU A 311 0.72 10.83 23.68
C LEU A 311 0.16 12.18 23.27
N THR A 312 -0.46 12.88 24.21
CA THR A 312 -1.00 14.22 23.99
C THR A 312 -0.49 15.21 25.02
N CYS A 313 -0.40 16.47 24.60
CA CYS A 313 -0.18 17.61 25.48
C CYS A 313 -1.09 18.77 25.04
N ASN A 314 -1.50 19.59 25.99
CA ASN A 314 -2.40 20.71 25.75
C ASN A 314 -1.84 21.98 26.38
N THR A 315 -1.65 23.02 25.57
CA THR A 315 -1.15 24.32 26.00
C THR A 315 -2.25 25.30 26.39
N THR A 316 -3.53 24.93 26.29
CA THR A 316 -4.65 25.80 26.69
C THR A 316 -4.55 26.13 28.18
N GLY A 317 -4.47 27.42 28.50
CA GLY A 317 -4.27 27.90 29.87
C GLY A 317 -2.85 27.70 30.41
N GLN A 318 -1.88 27.36 29.56
CA GLN A 318 -0.47 27.15 29.90
C GLN A 318 0.42 28.09 29.08
N VAL A 319 1.70 28.20 29.46
CA VAL A 319 2.71 28.90 28.65
C VAL A 319 2.93 28.17 27.31
N ALA A 320 3.29 28.91 26.26
CA ALA A 320 3.46 28.34 24.91
C ALA A 320 4.51 27.22 24.83
N THR A 321 5.50 27.23 25.73
CA THR A 321 6.57 26.23 25.82
C THR A 321 6.20 25.02 26.70
N TYR A 322 4.99 24.96 27.25
CA TYR A 322 4.57 23.89 28.17
C TYR A 322 4.76 22.50 27.54
N CYS A 323 4.39 22.33 26.27
CA CYS A 323 4.57 21.06 25.56
C CYS A 323 5.98 20.83 24.98
N ASN A 324 6.96 21.68 25.31
CA ASN A 324 8.38 21.38 25.03
C ASN A 324 8.95 20.42 26.07
N ASN A 325 8.36 20.35 27.27
CA ASN A 325 8.77 19.43 28.31
C ASN A 325 8.10 18.06 28.11
N ALA A 326 8.91 17.01 27.90
CA ALA A 326 8.44 15.65 27.72
C ALA A 326 7.57 15.14 28.89
N ALA A 327 7.80 15.62 30.11
CA ALA A 327 7.04 15.24 31.30
C ALA A 327 5.57 15.71 31.28
N ASN A 328 5.22 16.67 30.41
CA ASN A 328 3.86 17.19 30.28
C ASN A 328 2.99 16.38 29.30
N PHE A 329 3.59 15.43 28.57
CA PHE A 329 2.82 14.51 27.74
C PHE A 329 2.19 13.41 28.60
N ARG A 330 0.99 13.00 28.19
CA ARG A 330 0.27 11.86 28.79
C ARG A 330 -0.07 10.87 27.70
N THR A 331 0.16 9.59 27.97
CA THR A 331 -0.23 8.51 27.06
C THR A 331 -1.73 8.56 26.83
N LEU A 332 -2.12 8.65 25.57
CA LEU A 332 -3.50 8.58 25.11
C LEU A 332 -3.86 7.14 24.75
N SER A 333 -2.97 6.45 24.04
CA SER A 333 -3.12 5.05 23.67
C SER A 333 -1.77 4.40 23.39
N THR A 334 -1.72 3.08 23.53
CA THR A 334 -0.58 2.24 23.13
C THR A 334 -1.09 1.25 22.09
N SER A 335 -0.41 1.15 20.95
CA SER A 335 -0.81 0.22 19.91
C SER A 335 -0.57 -1.23 20.34
N SER A 336 -1.28 -2.17 19.71
CA SER A 336 -0.92 -3.60 19.80
C SER A 336 0.58 -3.79 19.46
N PRO A 337 1.29 -4.73 20.11
CA PRO A 337 2.66 -5.12 19.74
C PRO A 337 2.81 -5.57 18.28
N SER A 338 1.71 -5.91 17.62
CA SER A 338 1.64 -6.30 16.21
C SER A 338 0.81 -5.32 15.38
N ALA A 339 0.81 -4.02 15.71
CA ALA A 339 0.06 -3.00 14.97
C ALA A 339 0.35 -3.04 13.46
N PHE A 340 1.56 -3.43 13.08
CA PHE A 340 1.90 -3.87 11.72
C PHE A 340 2.32 -5.36 11.74
N PRO A 341 1.38 -6.30 11.46
CA PRO A 341 1.57 -7.73 11.71
C PRO A 341 2.35 -8.42 10.57
N ALA A 342 3.67 -8.47 10.66
CA ALA A 342 4.52 -9.20 9.72
C ALA A 342 4.68 -10.69 10.10
N GLY A 343 4.68 -11.57 9.08
CA GLY A 343 4.97 -13.00 9.20
C GLY A 343 6.29 -13.42 8.58
N VAL A 344 6.62 -14.70 8.68
CA VAL A 344 7.75 -15.33 7.99
C VAL A 344 7.48 -15.42 6.47
N PRO A 345 8.52 -15.37 5.62
CA PRO A 345 9.93 -15.20 5.98
C PRO A 345 10.29 -13.74 6.31
N ARG A 346 9.42 -12.77 6.02
CA ARG A 346 9.75 -11.35 6.17
C ARG A 346 8.55 -10.40 6.10
N PRO A 347 8.63 -9.16 6.63
CA PRO A 347 7.60 -8.14 6.44
C PRO A 347 7.33 -7.85 4.97
N THR A 348 6.06 -7.78 4.58
CA THR A 348 5.58 -7.49 3.22
C THR A 348 4.79 -6.18 3.20
N VAL A 349 4.66 -5.56 2.02
CA VAL A 349 4.13 -4.18 1.90
C VAL A 349 2.70 -4.08 2.42
N ASN A 350 1.86 -5.08 2.12
CA ASN A 350 0.49 -5.20 2.63
C ASN A 350 0.39 -5.06 4.17
N HIS A 351 1.37 -5.58 4.92
CA HIS A 351 1.40 -5.49 6.38
C HIS A 351 1.79 -4.10 6.90
N MET A 352 2.47 -3.28 6.08
CA MET A 352 3.05 -1.97 6.44
C MET A 352 2.22 -0.77 5.95
N THR A 353 1.10 -1.02 5.28
CA THR A 353 0.22 0.05 4.76
C THR A 353 -0.49 0.83 5.88
N LEU A 354 -1.10 1.97 5.53
CA LEU A 354 -1.87 2.82 6.46
C LEU A 354 -2.93 2.02 7.22
N ARG A 355 -2.92 2.16 8.54
CA ARG A 355 -3.86 1.54 9.48
C ARG A 355 -4.52 2.60 10.35
N SER A 356 -5.76 2.33 10.76
CA SER A 356 -6.53 3.22 11.64
C SER A 356 -6.54 2.69 13.06
N PHE A 357 -6.43 3.61 14.02
CA PHE A 357 -6.46 3.34 15.44
C PHE A 357 -7.43 4.31 16.09
N ASP A 358 -8.50 3.79 16.66
CA ASP A 358 -9.36 4.56 17.54
C ASP A 358 -8.60 4.87 18.83
N VAL A 359 -8.72 6.10 19.31
CA VAL A 359 -8.07 6.53 20.55
C VAL A 359 -9.11 7.23 21.44
N PRO A 360 -8.93 7.26 22.77
CA PRO A 360 -9.83 8.01 23.64
C PRO A 360 -9.94 9.47 23.21
N ASN A 361 -11.14 10.03 23.32
CA ASN A 361 -11.41 11.41 22.97
C ASN A 361 -10.60 12.36 23.88
N ARG A 362 -9.70 13.16 23.31
CA ARG A 362 -8.92 14.14 24.07
C ARG A 362 -8.63 15.41 23.27
N THR A 363 -8.96 16.56 23.86
CA THR A 363 -8.51 17.85 23.31
C THR A 363 -7.03 18.05 23.56
N ALA A 364 -6.27 18.30 22.49
CA ALA A 364 -4.83 18.48 22.52
C ALA A 364 -4.39 19.60 21.57
N THR A 365 -3.25 20.23 21.87
CA THR A 365 -2.55 21.10 20.92
C THR A 365 -1.36 20.40 20.28
N HIS A 366 -0.87 19.32 20.93
CA HIS A 366 0.22 18.50 20.44
C HIS A 366 -0.13 17.02 20.53
N VAL A 367 0.23 16.27 19.48
CA VAL A 367 0.25 14.81 19.48
C VAL A 367 1.69 14.35 19.29
N LYS A 368 2.13 13.42 20.14
CA LYS A 368 3.43 12.76 20.04
C LYS A 368 3.23 11.30 19.68
N MET A 369 3.95 10.82 18.68
CA MET A 369 4.11 9.38 18.43
C MET A 369 5.46 8.94 18.98
N ARG A 370 5.44 8.05 19.97
CA ARG A 370 6.65 7.43 20.53
C ARG A 370 6.76 6.00 20.00
N VAL A 371 7.91 5.65 19.45
CA VAL A 371 8.20 4.30 18.98
C VAL A 371 8.52 3.41 20.16
N LEU A 372 7.89 2.23 20.19
CA LEU A 372 8.22 1.16 21.13
C LEU A 372 9.06 0.07 20.45
N ALA A 373 8.73 -0.27 19.20
CA ALA A 373 9.46 -1.28 18.43
C ALA A 373 9.32 -1.08 16.91
N ASN A 374 10.33 -1.54 16.18
CA ASN A 374 10.25 -1.79 14.74
C ASN A 374 10.02 -3.29 14.48
N GLN A 375 10.02 -3.71 13.21
CA GLN A 375 9.82 -5.12 12.90
C GLN A 375 10.93 -6.02 13.45
N CYS A 376 12.16 -5.55 13.57
CA CYS A 376 13.25 -6.33 14.15
C CYS A 376 13.12 -6.49 15.67
N THR A 377 13.02 -5.38 16.40
CA THR A 377 13.02 -5.37 17.88
C THR A 377 11.75 -5.93 18.49
N GLY A 378 10.61 -5.83 17.80
CA GLY A 378 9.31 -6.23 18.33
C GLY A 378 8.73 -7.52 17.75
N ASN A 379 9.43 -8.19 16.82
CA ASN A 379 8.95 -9.45 16.23
C ASN A 379 9.92 -10.60 16.52
N PRO A 380 9.63 -11.45 17.52
CA PRO A 380 10.50 -12.57 17.88
C PRO A 380 10.77 -13.55 16.72
N ARG A 381 9.89 -13.59 15.71
CA ARG A 381 10.07 -14.42 14.52
C ARG A 381 11.26 -14.04 13.65
N PHE A 382 11.83 -12.86 13.86
CA PHE A 382 12.98 -12.36 13.10
C PHE A 382 14.27 -12.32 13.92
N GLN A 383 14.21 -12.82 15.15
CA GLN A 383 15.34 -12.88 16.07
C GLN A 383 15.94 -14.29 16.04
N GLY A 384 17.26 -14.36 16.10
CA GLY A 384 18.04 -15.60 16.04
C GLY A 384 18.11 -16.23 14.65
N GLU A 385 18.64 -17.46 14.65
CA GLU A 385 18.84 -18.29 13.48
C GLU A 385 17.53 -18.98 13.03
N GLN A 386 17.22 -18.97 11.74
CA GLN A 386 15.92 -19.33 11.16
C GLN A 386 16.01 -20.40 10.07
N ASP A 387 17.16 -20.60 9.43
CA ASP A 387 17.30 -21.55 8.33
C ASP A 387 18.47 -22.55 8.50
N ALA A 388 19.21 -22.44 9.62
CA ALA A 388 20.30 -23.34 9.98
C ALA A 388 21.42 -23.37 8.93
N ASP A 389 21.58 -22.31 8.15
CA ASP A 389 22.75 -22.11 7.29
C ASP A 389 23.95 -21.65 8.15
N PRO A 390 24.99 -22.47 8.32
CA PRO A 390 26.16 -22.08 9.10
C PRO A 390 26.96 -20.93 8.46
N SER A 391 26.69 -20.60 7.19
CA SER A 391 27.41 -19.59 6.40
C SER A 391 26.78 -18.20 6.53
N PHE A 392 25.49 -18.13 6.86
CA PHE A 392 24.74 -16.89 6.93
C PHE A 392 23.83 -16.89 8.15
N SER A 393 24.01 -15.91 9.05
CA SER A 393 23.05 -15.70 10.12
C SER A 393 21.76 -15.09 9.56
N THR A 394 20.61 -15.41 10.18
CA THR A 394 19.33 -14.80 9.81
C THR A 394 18.81 -13.75 10.81
N ASP A 395 19.50 -13.54 11.93
CA ASP A 395 19.06 -12.61 12.97
C ASP A 395 18.93 -11.17 12.43
N CYS A 396 17.79 -10.54 12.65
CA CYS A 396 17.55 -9.24 12.03
C CYS A 396 18.43 -8.12 12.59
N GLY A 397 18.92 -8.23 13.84
CA GLY A 397 19.73 -7.20 14.49
C GLY A 397 21.21 -7.35 14.16
N THR A 398 21.72 -8.58 14.21
CA THR A 398 23.14 -8.91 14.22
C THR A 398 23.67 -9.51 12.92
N ALA A 399 22.82 -10.10 12.08
CA ALA A 399 23.27 -10.85 10.90
C ALA A 399 23.73 -9.99 9.70
N SER A 400 23.87 -8.68 9.88
CA SER A 400 24.23 -7.77 8.79
C SER A 400 25.25 -6.72 9.23
N PRO A 401 26.47 -7.10 9.64
CA PRO A 401 27.48 -6.18 10.16
C PRO A 401 27.94 -5.10 9.15
N GLN A 402 27.66 -5.27 7.85
CA GLN A 402 27.95 -4.29 6.80
C GLN A 402 26.83 -3.25 6.57
N LEU A 403 25.69 -3.35 7.26
CA LEU A 403 24.59 -2.39 7.23
C LEU A 403 24.33 -1.87 8.65
N SER A 404 23.70 -0.69 8.77
CA SER A 404 23.22 -0.20 10.07
C SER A 404 22.41 -1.30 10.79
N GLU A 405 22.71 -1.56 12.06
CA GLU A 405 21.97 -2.54 12.86
C GLU A 405 20.48 -2.21 12.81
N ARG A 406 19.67 -3.16 12.36
CA ARG A 406 18.28 -2.87 11.96
C ARG A 406 17.40 -2.52 13.15
N ASP A 407 17.84 -2.83 14.36
CA ASP A 407 17.23 -2.52 15.65
C ASP A 407 17.46 -1.08 16.13
N THR A 408 18.37 -0.33 15.49
CA THR A 408 18.67 1.08 15.78
C THR A 408 17.97 2.06 14.83
N VAL A 409 17.27 1.54 13.80
CA VAL A 409 16.62 2.35 12.76
C VAL A 409 15.12 2.08 12.68
N VAL A 410 14.29 3.12 12.75
CA VAL A 410 12.83 3.02 12.57
C VAL A 410 12.33 3.98 11.51
N ARG A 411 11.38 3.53 10.70
CA ARG A 411 10.76 4.31 9.63
C ARG A 411 9.24 4.29 9.73
N ALA A 412 8.63 5.46 9.54
CA ALA A 412 7.19 5.61 9.41
C ALA A 412 6.88 6.64 8.32
N ALA A 413 5.92 6.31 7.46
CA ALA A 413 5.58 7.13 6.30
C ALA A 413 4.58 8.23 6.61
N GLU A 414 3.66 7.99 7.54
CA GLU A 414 2.61 8.97 7.78
C GLU A 414 2.03 8.83 9.20
N LEU A 415 1.70 9.97 9.81
CA LEU A 415 0.88 10.12 11.02
C LEU A 415 -0.25 11.11 10.72
N GLN A 416 -1.48 10.61 10.73
CA GLN A 416 -2.70 11.41 10.50
C GLN A 416 -3.51 11.47 11.78
N VAL A 417 -4.09 12.63 12.08
CA VAL A 417 -4.89 12.86 13.28
C VAL A 417 -6.24 13.46 12.88
N PHE A 418 -7.32 12.89 13.39
CA PHE A 418 -8.68 13.26 13.04
C PHE A 418 -9.53 13.56 14.27
N SER A 419 -10.64 14.26 14.02
CA SER A 419 -11.81 14.37 14.89
C SER A 419 -13.01 13.82 14.11
N ARG A 420 -13.85 12.99 14.72
CA ARG A 420 -15.10 12.54 14.10
C ARG A 420 -16.18 13.60 14.10
#